data_AF-A0A2T9UJL1-F1
#
_entry.id   AF-A0A2T9UJL1-F1
#
_cell.length_a   1.000
_cell.length_b   1.000
_cell.length_c   1.000
_cell.angle_alpha   90.00
_cell.angle_beta   90.00
_cell.angle_gamma   90.00
#
_symmetry.space_group_name_H-M   'P 1'
#
loop_
_entity.id
_entity.type
_entity.pdbx_description
1 polymer ?
#
loop_
_entity_poly.entity_id
_entity_poly.type
_entity_poly.pdbx_seq_one_letter_code
_entity_poly.pdbx_strand_id
1 'polypeptide(L)'
;KIKWIKENRDDISKALNSELKFIKNIYGYSLPKFLNLAQDIINTINYDNKYDFSADYGFLASQIENYHLNPSFAVLEEMGIPVPLLERLSFDIKESLELEDLIEKVKVFYSEGTYFSELESYFVRRALID
;
A
#
# COMPACT_ATOMS: atom_id res chain seq x y z
N LYS A 1 19.46 -28.91 -20.82
CA LYS A 1 18.06 -28.41 -20.84
C LYS A 1 17.66 -27.56 -19.61
N ILE A 2 18.38 -27.62 -18.48
CA ILE A 2 18.03 -26.89 -17.24
C ILE A 2 18.45 -25.40 -17.28
N LYS A 3 19.53 -25.06 -17.99
CA LYS A 3 20.10 -23.70 -18.04
C LYS A 3 19.14 -22.66 -18.68
N TRP A 4 18.45 -23.05 -19.75
CA TRP A 4 17.50 -22.21 -20.50
C TRP A 4 16.24 -21.83 -19.71
N ILE A 5 15.79 -22.70 -18.79
CA ILE A 5 14.62 -22.43 -17.93
C ILE A 5 14.98 -21.43 -16.84
N LYS A 6 16.25 -21.43 -16.38
CA LYS A 6 16.73 -20.54 -15.32
C LYS A 6 16.91 -19.10 -15.84
N GLU A 7 17.50 -18.94 -17.03
CA GLU A 7 17.68 -17.63 -17.67
C GLU A 7 16.34 -16.93 -17.99
N ASN A 8 15.33 -17.68 -18.47
CA ASN A 8 14.00 -17.11 -18.71
C ASN A 8 13.26 -16.72 -17.42
N ARG A 9 13.43 -17.44 -16.30
CA ARG A 9 12.83 -17.03 -15.03
C ARG A 9 13.42 -15.74 -14.49
N ASP A 10 14.73 -15.56 -14.64
CA ASP A 10 15.40 -14.34 -14.20
C ASP A 10 14.96 -13.12 -15.03
N ASP A 11 14.77 -13.29 -16.35
CA ASP A 11 14.26 -12.21 -17.21
C ASP A 11 12.78 -11.88 -16.94
N ILE A 12 11.93 -12.90 -16.71
CA ILE A 12 10.52 -12.68 -16.32
C ILE A 12 10.45 -11.99 -14.96
N SER A 13 11.26 -12.41 -13.99
CA SER A 13 11.28 -11.81 -12.64
C SER A 13 11.80 -10.36 -12.68
N LYS A 14 12.76 -10.04 -13.56
CA LYS A 14 13.23 -8.66 -13.77
C LYS A 14 12.17 -7.79 -14.43
N ALA A 15 11.48 -8.30 -15.44
CA ALA A 15 10.39 -7.59 -16.10
C ALA A 15 9.25 -7.29 -15.10
N LEU A 16 8.83 -8.28 -14.32
CA LEU A 16 7.84 -8.13 -13.27
C LEU A 16 8.25 -7.09 -12.23
N ASN A 17 9.48 -7.15 -11.72
CA ASN A 17 10.00 -6.17 -10.77
C ASN A 17 10.06 -4.75 -11.35
N SER A 18 10.35 -4.61 -12.65
CA SER A 18 10.35 -3.33 -13.34
C SER A 18 8.94 -2.75 -13.44
N GLU A 19 7.94 -3.57 -13.77
CA GLU A 19 6.54 -3.15 -13.82
C GLU A 19 6.02 -2.76 -12.44
N LEU A 20 6.31 -3.55 -11.41
CA LEU A 20 5.94 -3.23 -10.02
C LEU A 20 6.57 -1.91 -9.56
N LYS A 21 7.82 -1.66 -9.92
CA LYS A 21 8.52 -0.40 -9.62
C LYS A 21 7.90 0.79 -10.36
N PHE A 22 7.48 0.58 -11.61
CA PHE A 22 6.78 1.60 -12.40
C PHE A 22 5.42 1.94 -11.79
N ILE A 23 4.62 0.92 -11.46
CA ILE A 23 3.34 1.07 -10.78
C ILE A 23 3.54 1.82 -9.45
N LYS A 24 4.48 1.39 -8.61
CA LYS A 24 4.77 2.05 -7.33
C LYS A 24 5.16 3.52 -7.49
N ASN A 25 5.98 3.87 -8.47
CA ASN A 25 6.39 5.25 -8.72
C ASN A 25 5.26 6.15 -9.25
N ILE A 26 4.29 5.58 -9.96
CA ILE A 26 3.14 6.33 -10.46
C ILE A 26 2.14 6.54 -9.33
N TYR A 27 1.66 5.47 -8.71
CA TYR A 27 0.62 5.54 -7.68
C TYR A 27 1.14 6.14 -6.37
N GLY A 28 2.36 5.78 -5.96
CA GLY A 28 2.93 6.27 -4.69
C GLY A 28 3.62 7.64 -4.77
N TYR A 29 3.76 8.25 -5.94
CA TYR A 29 4.48 9.54 -6.03
C TYR A 29 4.01 10.46 -7.15
N SER A 30 3.95 10.00 -8.40
CA SER A 30 3.70 10.90 -9.54
C SER A 30 2.25 11.39 -9.59
N LEU A 31 1.30 10.48 -9.34
CA LEU A 31 -0.14 10.76 -9.44
C LEU A 31 -0.67 11.57 -8.23
N PRO A 32 -0.30 11.28 -6.97
CA PRO A 32 -0.63 12.13 -5.82
C PRO A 32 -0.09 13.55 -5.97
N LYS A 33 1.17 13.67 -6.45
CA LYS A 33 1.80 14.97 -6.68
C LYS A 33 1.11 15.76 -7.79
N PHE A 34 0.63 15.09 -8.83
CA PHE A 34 -0.20 15.71 -9.87
C PHE A 34 -1.52 16.23 -9.30
N LEU A 35 -2.20 15.46 -8.46
CA LEU A 35 -3.45 15.88 -7.81
C LEU A 35 -3.25 17.10 -6.92
N ASN A 36 -2.20 17.12 -6.11
CA ASN A 36 -1.88 18.29 -5.28
C ASN A 36 -1.62 19.54 -6.13
N LEU A 37 -0.88 19.41 -7.24
CA LEU A 37 -0.64 20.50 -8.18
C LEU A 37 -1.94 20.99 -8.85
N ALA A 38 -2.81 20.07 -9.25
CA ALA A 38 -4.11 20.42 -9.83
C ALA A 38 -5.00 21.15 -8.82
N GLN A 39 -5.03 20.69 -7.57
CA GLN A 39 -5.72 21.35 -6.48
C GLN A 39 -5.21 22.78 -6.26
N ASP A 40 -3.89 22.98 -6.20
CA ASP A 40 -3.27 24.30 -6.03
C ASP A 40 -3.64 25.26 -7.16
N ILE A 41 -3.60 24.78 -8.41
CA ILE A 41 -3.99 25.58 -9.58
C ILE A 41 -5.46 25.99 -9.50
N ILE A 42 -6.36 25.04 -9.22
CA ILE A 42 -7.80 25.30 -9.13
C ILE A 42 -8.09 26.29 -7.99
N ASN A 43 -7.49 26.09 -6.82
CA ASN A 43 -7.69 26.96 -5.67
C ASN A 43 -7.12 28.36 -5.89
N THR A 44 -6.00 28.49 -6.60
CA THR A 44 -5.45 29.80 -7.01
C THR A 44 -6.40 30.53 -7.94
N ILE A 45 -6.90 29.84 -8.98
CA ILE A 45 -7.88 30.43 -9.91
C ILE A 45 -9.17 30.84 -9.19
N ASN A 46 -9.68 30.00 -8.30
CA ASN A 46 -10.89 30.31 -7.53
C ASN A 46 -10.71 31.50 -6.60
N TYR A 47 -9.55 31.59 -5.94
CA TYR A 47 -9.18 32.72 -5.10
C TYR A 47 -9.16 34.03 -5.91
N ASP A 48 -8.48 34.04 -7.06
CA ASP A 48 -8.37 35.22 -7.93
C ASP A 48 -9.73 35.69 -8.47
N ASN A 49 -10.63 34.74 -8.77
CA ASN A 49 -11.97 35.02 -9.28
C ASN A 49 -13.04 35.18 -8.19
N LYS A 50 -12.67 35.06 -6.91
CA LYS A 50 -13.58 35.15 -5.74
C LYS A 50 -14.75 34.16 -5.80
N TYR A 51 -14.50 32.95 -6.27
CA TYR A 51 -15.49 31.87 -6.21
C TYR A 51 -15.53 31.26 -4.81
N ASP A 52 -16.74 30.90 -4.35
CA ASP A 52 -16.98 30.26 -3.05
C ASP A 52 -16.87 28.73 -3.17
N PHE A 53 -15.71 28.26 -3.62
CA PHE A 53 -15.42 26.84 -3.79
C PHE A 53 -13.90 26.59 -3.71
N SER A 54 -13.51 25.50 -3.04
CA SER A 54 -12.15 24.98 -2.99
C SER A 54 -12.12 23.50 -3.37
N ALA A 55 -11.18 23.13 -4.22
CA ALA A 55 -10.84 21.73 -4.45
C ALA A 55 -10.09 21.17 -3.23
N ASP A 56 -10.46 19.96 -2.81
CA ASP A 56 -9.73 19.14 -1.86
C ASP A 56 -9.62 17.71 -2.41
N TYR A 57 -8.43 17.37 -2.89
CA TYR A 57 -8.07 16.07 -3.42
C TYR A 57 -7.23 15.27 -2.42
N GLY A 58 -7.06 15.73 -1.17
CA GLY A 58 -6.21 15.07 -0.17
C GLY A 58 -6.65 13.63 0.12
N PHE A 59 -7.96 13.40 0.26
CA PHE A 59 -8.51 12.05 0.41
C PHE A 59 -8.20 11.16 -0.80
N LEU A 60 -8.41 11.67 -2.02
CA LEU A 60 -8.19 10.95 -3.27
C LEU A 60 -6.70 10.65 -3.50
N ALA A 61 -5.82 11.59 -3.16
CA ALA A 61 -4.37 11.41 -3.18
C ALA A 61 -3.91 10.33 -2.19
N SER A 62 -4.45 10.31 -0.97
CA SER A 62 -4.11 9.28 0.04
C SER A 62 -4.54 7.88 -0.40
N GLN A 63 -5.72 7.74 -1.02
CA GLN A 63 -6.20 6.47 -1.59
C GLN A 63 -5.31 5.98 -2.73
N ILE A 64 -4.83 6.89 -3.58
CA ILE A 64 -3.91 6.58 -4.68
C ILE A 64 -2.51 6.24 -4.15
N GLU A 65 -2.01 6.97 -3.14
CA GLU A 65 -0.75 6.64 -2.47
C GLU A 65 -0.80 5.25 -1.89
N ASN A 66 -1.92 4.85 -1.29
CA ASN A 66 -2.09 3.53 -0.67
C ASN A 66 -2.49 2.43 -1.65
N TYR A 67 -2.79 2.76 -2.90
CA TYR A 67 -3.19 1.78 -3.94
C TYR A 67 -2.11 0.73 -4.25
N HIS A 68 -0.85 0.99 -3.86
CA HIS A 68 0.26 0.06 -4.00
C HIS A 68 0.37 -0.98 -2.87
N LEU A 69 -0.45 -0.89 -1.81
CA LEU A 69 -0.66 -2.01 -0.91
C LEU A 69 -1.23 -3.16 -1.74
N ASN A 70 -0.56 -4.30 -1.74
CA ASN A 70 -1.07 -5.53 -2.36
C ASN A 70 -2.54 -5.70 -1.94
N PRO A 71 -3.49 -6.04 -2.84
CA PRO A 71 -4.92 -6.20 -2.52
C PRO A 71 -5.19 -6.93 -1.20
N SER A 72 -4.36 -7.91 -0.85
CA SER A 72 -4.40 -8.63 0.43
C SER A 72 -4.23 -7.71 1.66
N PHE A 73 -3.39 -6.69 1.60
CA PHE A 73 -3.20 -5.70 2.67
C PHE A 73 -4.36 -4.70 2.73
N ALA A 74 -4.98 -4.35 1.60
CA ALA A 74 -6.19 -3.51 1.61
C ALA A 74 -7.34 -4.22 2.34
N VAL A 75 -7.49 -5.53 2.14
CA VAL A 75 -8.48 -6.32 2.90
C VAL A 75 -8.16 -6.33 4.39
N LEU A 76 -6.89 -6.41 4.80
CA LEU A 76 -6.52 -6.33 6.21
C LEU A 76 -6.81 -4.95 6.83
N GLU A 77 -6.68 -3.87 6.05
CA GLU A 77 -7.11 -2.53 6.48
C GLU A 77 -8.62 -2.50 6.77
N GLU A 78 -9.43 -3.06 5.86
CA GLU A 78 -10.87 -3.17 6.03
C GLU A 78 -11.27 -4.04 7.24
N MET A 79 -10.46 -5.04 7.59
CA MET A 79 -10.63 -5.86 8.80
C MET A 79 -10.26 -5.12 10.11
N GLY A 80 -9.76 -3.89 10.01
CA GLY A 80 -9.48 -3.02 11.15
C GLY A 80 -8.01 -3.01 11.59
N ILE A 81 -7.09 -3.51 10.76
CA ILE A 81 -5.65 -3.38 11.02
C ILE A 81 -5.18 -1.99 10.58
N PRO A 82 -4.50 -1.21 11.45
CA PRO A 82 -4.06 0.13 11.09
C PRO A 82 -3.06 0.16 9.93
N VAL A 83 -3.22 1.11 9.00
CA VAL A 83 -2.30 1.33 7.86
C VAL A 83 -0.82 1.40 8.27
N PRO A 84 -0.41 2.12 9.33
CA PRO A 84 1.00 2.17 9.74
C PRO A 84 1.57 0.79 10.10
N LEU A 85 0.72 -0.11 10.60
CA LEU A 85 1.12 -1.49 10.90
C LEU A 85 1.24 -2.31 9.61
N LEU A 86 0.32 -2.13 8.67
CA LEU A 86 0.35 -2.78 7.36
C LEU A 86 1.58 -2.36 6.54
N GLU A 87 1.96 -1.08 6.59
CA GLU A 87 3.20 -0.59 5.99
C GLU A 87 4.42 -1.29 6.59
N ARG A 88 4.50 -1.40 7.92
CA ARG A 88 5.61 -2.10 8.59
C ARG A 88 5.66 -3.58 8.21
N LEU A 89 4.50 -4.25 8.23
CA LEU A 89 4.35 -5.63 7.77
C LEU A 89 4.76 -5.80 6.30
N SER A 90 4.47 -4.82 5.43
CA SER A 90 4.85 -4.88 4.02
C SER A 90 6.37 -4.83 3.79
N PHE A 91 7.13 -4.22 4.71
CA PHE A 91 8.60 -4.22 4.64
C PHE A 91 9.20 -5.58 5.01
N ASP A 92 8.62 -6.25 6.01
CA ASP A 92 9.10 -7.53 6.54
C ASP A 92 8.54 -8.73 5.77
N ILE A 93 7.30 -8.62 5.27
CA ILE A 93 6.62 -9.60 4.43
C ILE A 93 6.80 -9.19 2.97
N LYS A 94 8.00 -9.43 2.43
CA LYS A 94 8.28 -9.24 1.00
C LYS A 94 7.71 -10.41 0.20
N GLU A 95 6.53 -10.24 -0.41
CA GLU A 95 6.05 -10.94 -1.63
C GLU A 95 4.56 -10.64 -1.91
N SER A 96 4.11 -10.89 -3.15
CA SER A 96 2.68 -10.97 -3.47
C SER A 96 2.10 -12.25 -2.87
N LEU A 97 1.73 -12.19 -1.59
CA LEU A 97 1.02 -13.25 -0.93
C LEU A 97 -0.48 -13.07 -1.14
N GLU A 98 -1.16 -14.17 -1.42
CA GLU A 98 -2.61 -14.27 -1.32
C GLU A 98 -3.02 -13.93 0.11
N LEU A 99 -4.28 -13.50 0.28
CA LEU A 99 -4.79 -13.01 1.56
C LEU A 99 -4.60 -14.02 2.69
N GLU A 100 -4.86 -15.30 2.43
CA GLU A 100 -4.76 -16.36 3.42
C GLU A 100 -3.32 -16.52 3.95
N ASP A 101 -2.33 -16.46 3.05
CA ASP A 101 -0.91 -16.57 3.43
C ASP A 101 -0.45 -15.35 4.24
N LEU A 102 -0.97 -14.17 3.91
CA LEU A 102 -0.69 -12.95 4.65
C LEU A 102 -1.27 -13.02 6.06
N ILE A 103 -2.52 -13.47 6.20
CA ILE A 103 -3.17 -13.68 7.50
C ILE A 103 -2.36 -14.64 8.35
N GLU A 104 -1.93 -15.77 7.78
CA GLU A 104 -1.16 -16.78 8.52
C GLU A 104 0.18 -16.22 9.01
N LYS A 105 0.90 -15.46 8.18
CA LYS A 105 2.14 -14.80 8.62
C LYS A 105 1.92 -13.80 9.74
N VAL A 106 0.84 -13.01 9.66
CA VAL A 106 0.50 -12.05 10.73
C VAL A 106 0.18 -12.79 12.04
N LYS A 107 -0.49 -13.94 11.97
CA LYS A 107 -0.74 -14.81 13.15
C LYS A 107 0.54 -15.36 13.75
N VAL A 108 1.51 -15.76 12.92
CA VAL A 108 2.82 -16.21 13.39
C VAL A 108 3.52 -15.09 14.16
N PHE A 109 3.63 -13.88 13.58
CA PHE A 109 4.21 -12.72 14.27
C PHE A 109 3.49 -12.37 15.57
N TYR A 110 2.16 -12.58 15.61
CA TYR A 110 1.38 -12.36 16.81
C TYR A 110 1.74 -13.36 17.90
N SER A 111 1.88 -14.64 17.55
CA SER A 111 2.25 -15.70 18.48
C SER A 111 3.68 -15.57 19.03
N GLU A 112 4.60 -14.98 18.26
CA GLU A 112 5.97 -14.72 18.70
C GLU A 112 6.05 -13.57 19.73
N GLY A 113 5.03 -12.72 19.79
CA GLY A 113 4.78 -11.77 20.87
C GLY A 113 5.74 -10.56 20.95
N THR A 114 6.77 -10.50 20.11
CA THR A 114 7.77 -9.42 20.13
C THR A 114 7.64 -8.40 18.99
N TYR A 115 6.77 -8.66 18.01
CA TYR A 115 6.67 -7.86 16.79
C TYR A 115 5.68 -6.68 16.92
N PHE A 116 4.64 -6.85 17.73
CA PHE A 116 3.56 -5.86 17.89
C PHE A 116 3.64 -5.19 19.27
N SER A 117 3.36 -3.90 19.33
CA SER A 117 3.04 -3.22 20.58
C SER A 117 1.72 -3.77 21.18
N GLU A 118 1.43 -3.41 22.44
CA GLU A 118 0.17 -3.82 23.11
C GLU A 118 -1.07 -3.35 22.33
N LEU A 119 -1.05 -2.11 21.82
CA LEU A 119 -2.14 -1.56 21.02
C LEU A 119 -2.28 -2.25 19.66
N GLU A 120 -1.17 -2.53 18.99
CA GLU A 120 -1.18 -3.25 17.70
C GLU A 120 -1.64 -4.69 17.87
N SER A 121 -1.22 -5.34 18.96
CA SER A 121 -1.67 -6.67 19.33
C SER A 121 -3.19 -6.70 19.53
N TYR A 122 -3.77 -5.67 20.13
CA TYR A 122 -5.23 -5.54 20.23
C TYR A 122 -5.92 -5.49 18.87
N PHE A 123 -5.42 -4.69 17.92
CA PHE A 123 -6.00 -4.61 16.58
C PHE A 123 -5.87 -5.93 15.81
N VAL A 124 -4.69 -6.55 15.84
CA VAL A 124 -4.44 -7.85 15.18
C VAL A 124 -5.32 -8.94 15.77
N ARG A 125 -5.45 -8.99 17.11
CA ARG A 125 -6.30 -9.96 17.79
C ARG A 125 -7.75 -9.80 17.37
N ARG A 126 -8.27 -8.56 17.41
CA ARG A 126 -9.66 -8.25 17.05
C ARG A 126 -9.98 -8.54 15.58
N ALA A 127 -9.01 -8.36 14.68
CA ALA A 127 -9.21 -8.51 13.25
C ALA A 127 -9.08 -9.98 12.79
N LEU A 128 -8.17 -10.76 13.37
CA LEU A 128 -7.72 -12.04 12.81
C LEU A 128 -7.80 -13.25 13.75
N ILE A 129 -7.98 -13.05 15.06
CA ILE A 129 -7.91 -14.12 16.08
C ILE A 129 -9.27 -14.36 16.73
N ASP A 130 -9.92 -13.30 17.22
CA ASP A 130 -11.26 -13.34 17.80
C ASP A 130 -12.33 -13.43 16.70
#